data_AF-A0A7S3AMZ5-F1
#
_entry.id   AF-A0A7S3AMZ5-F1
#
_cell.length_a   1.000
_cell.length_b   1.000
_cell.length_c   1.000
_cell.angle_alpha   90.00
_cell.angle_beta   90.00
_cell.angle_gamma   90.00
#
_symmetry.space_group_name_H-M   'P 1'
#
loop_
_entity.id
_entity.type
_entity.pdbx_description
1 polymer ?
#
loop_
_entity_poly.entity_id
_entity_poly.type
_entity_poly.pdbx_seq_one_letter_code
_entity_poly.pdbx_strand_id
1 'polypeptide(L)'
;MGKKIVPLTLVSLASLVQGIDDEFPGFVHFRNWPGPIHTYLQLGTPLWASGAVASSYTNPPITGALPGAVMKDICAADPLCTWVHSNYALGNFSKVLNTTYDMYIGVKDPTNETAPGAACSIEGGGKNFPDTKWLTCSPLVMVSDENFEKHIINTFAIPPTLVWQTCFGDPKCFGFRIKNDRSLGDILHHFDGDKGDIESFKMP
;
A
#
# COMPACT_ATOMS: atom_id res chain seq x y z
N MET A 1 -46.66 29.38 -23.65
CA MET A 1 -45.68 28.28 -23.78
C MET A 1 -44.59 28.49 -22.74
N GLY A 2 -44.69 27.84 -21.57
CA GLY A 2 -43.71 27.98 -20.48
C GLY A 2 -42.68 26.86 -20.50
N LYS A 3 -41.41 27.19 -20.71
CA LYS A 3 -40.29 26.24 -20.59
C LYS A 3 -40.10 25.89 -19.12
N LYS A 4 -40.40 24.65 -18.73
CA LYS A 4 -39.98 24.08 -17.45
C LYS A 4 -38.48 23.82 -17.51
N ILE A 5 -37.73 24.54 -16.68
CA ILE A 5 -36.32 24.26 -16.41
C ILE A 5 -36.31 23.12 -15.38
N VAL A 6 -35.78 21.97 -15.78
CA VAL A 6 -35.55 20.84 -14.87
C VAL A 6 -34.21 21.10 -14.17
N PRO A 7 -34.17 21.19 -12.83
CA PRO A 7 -32.92 21.36 -12.11
C PRO A 7 -32.07 20.10 -12.30
N LEU A 8 -30.88 20.27 -12.87
CA LEU A 8 -29.88 19.23 -12.97
C LEU A 8 -29.32 19.02 -11.55
N THR A 9 -29.78 17.98 -10.87
CA THR A 9 -29.33 17.63 -9.52
C THR A 9 -27.84 17.32 -9.57
N LEU A 10 -27.01 18.20 -8.99
CA LEU A 10 -25.62 17.89 -8.66
C LEU A 10 -25.64 16.72 -7.66
N VAL A 11 -25.46 15.50 -8.14
CA VAL A 11 -25.14 14.37 -7.28
C VAL A 11 -23.75 14.65 -6.72
N SER A 12 -23.69 14.91 -5.42
CA SER A 12 -22.47 15.21 -4.68
C SER A 12 -21.41 14.14 -4.95
N LEU A 13 -20.26 14.54 -5.50
CA LEU A 13 -19.09 13.68 -5.73
C LEU A 13 -18.66 12.94 -4.45
N ALA A 14 -18.95 13.48 -3.26
CA ALA A 14 -18.61 12.87 -1.97
C ALA A 14 -19.38 11.55 -1.70
N SER A 15 -20.64 11.43 -2.12
CA SER A 15 -21.43 10.20 -1.94
C SER A 15 -20.94 9.05 -2.82
N LEU A 16 -20.29 9.37 -3.93
CA LEU A 16 -19.66 8.38 -4.81
C LEU A 16 -18.37 7.82 -4.15
N VAL A 17 -17.60 8.64 -3.42
CA VAL A 17 -16.33 8.27 -2.74
C VAL A 17 -16.55 7.23 -1.66
N GLN A 18 -17.55 7.43 -0.81
CA GLN A 18 -17.84 6.48 0.28
C GLN A 18 -18.35 5.12 -0.23
N GLY A 19 -19.11 5.11 -1.35
CA GLY A 19 -19.62 3.88 -1.94
C GLY A 19 -18.53 2.90 -2.39
N ILE A 20 -17.40 3.39 -2.94
CA ILE A 20 -16.34 2.49 -3.42
C ILE A 20 -15.60 1.79 -2.26
N ASP A 21 -15.36 2.51 -1.16
CA ASP A 21 -14.70 1.92 0.01
C ASP A 21 -15.58 0.83 0.66
N ASP A 22 -16.89 1.04 0.64
CA ASP A 22 -17.89 0.07 1.09
C ASP A 22 -18.12 -1.07 0.07
N GLU A 23 -17.76 -0.88 -1.21
CA GLU A 23 -17.95 -1.85 -2.30
C GLU A 23 -16.95 -3.01 -2.27
N PHE A 24 -15.79 -2.86 -1.59
CA PHE A 24 -14.70 -3.85 -1.61
C PHE A 24 -14.35 -4.35 -0.19
N PRO A 25 -15.29 -5.00 0.51
CA PRO A 25 -15.09 -5.45 1.88
C PRO A 25 -13.87 -6.37 1.99
N GLY A 26 -12.99 -6.03 2.93
CA GLY A 26 -11.79 -6.81 3.27
C GLY A 26 -10.50 -6.34 2.59
N PHE A 27 -10.57 -5.57 1.50
CA PHE A 27 -9.36 -4.96 0.95
C PHE A 27 -8.84 -3.84 1.86
N VAL A 28 -7.53 -3.73 1.98
CA VAL A 28 -6.92 -2.54 2.58
C VAL A 28 -6.82 -1.48 1.51
N HIS A 29 -7.54 -0.38 1.74
CA HIS A 29 -7.55 0.77 0.84
C HIS A 29 -6.46 1.77 1.24
N PHE A 30 -5.56 2.06 0.31
CA PHE A 30 -4.67 3.19 0.40
C PHE A 30 -5.02 4.25 -0.64
N ARG A 31 -5.49 5.40 -0.14
CA ARG A 31 -5.84 6.53 -0.98
C ARG A 31 -4.61 7.22 -1.53
N ASN A 32 -4.67 7.62 -2.80
CA ASN A 32 -3.61 8.36 -3.48
C ASN A 32 -2.23 7.74 -3.25
N TRP A 33 -2.13 6.41 -3.39
CA TRP A 33 -0.93 5.66 -3.00
C TRP A 33 0.32 6.35 -3.54
N PRO A 34 1.11 7.00 -2.66
CA PRO A 34 2.28 7.70 -3.12
C PRO A 34 3.24 6.63 -3.58
N GLY A 35 3.81 6.81 -4.78
CA GLY A 35 4.96 6.03 -5.20
C GLY A 35 6.15 6.17 -4.23
N PRO A 36 7.36 5.91 -4.72
CA PRO A 36 8.43 5.19 -4.05
C PRO A 36 8.79 5.69 -2.65
N ILE A 37 9.33 4.73 -1.92
CA ILE A 37 9.77 4.79 -0.52
C ILE A 37 10.79 5.91 -0.29
N HIS A 38 10.58 6.72 0.75
CA HIS A 38 11.62 7.58 1.31
C HIS A 38 12.14 7.00 2.63
N THR A 39 13.26 6.29 2.53
CA THR A 39 14.04 5.87 3.69
C THR A 39 14.74 7.09 4.29
N TYR A 40 14.45 7.41 5.56
CA TYR A 40 15.21 8.42 6.29
C TYR A 40 15.97 7.84 7.48
N LEU A 41 15.71 6.58 7.86
CA LEU A 41 16.45 5.88 8.89
C LEU A 41 16.77 4.45 8.44
N GLN A 42 18.04 4.16 8.18
CA GLN A 42 18.54 2.80 8.00
C GLN A 42 19.33 2.41 9.24
N LEU A 43 18.83 1.43 9.99
CA LEU A 43 19.47 0.94 11.21
C LEU A 43 20.41 -0.21 10.84
N GLY A 44 21.68 -0.15 11.24
CA GLY A 44 22.63 -1.25 11.04
C GLY A 44 23.40 -1.28 9.72
N THR A 45 23.29 -0.27 8.84
CA THR A 45 24.31 -0.10 7.79
C THR A 45 25.55 0.58 8.38
N PRO A 46 26.76 0.08 8.08
CA PRO A 46 27.96 0.76 8.52
C PRO A 46 28.03 2.14 7.85
N LEU A 47 28.44 3.15 8.63
CA LEU A 47 28.45 4.58 8.31
C LEU A 47 29.08 4.97 6.94
N TRP A 48 29.83 4.08 6.30
CA TRP A 48 30.48 4.31 5.01
C TRP A 48 29.60 3.97 3.79
N ALA A 49 28.45 3.32 3.97
CA ALA A 49 27.59 2.89 2.87
C ALA A 49 26.48 3.89 2.48
N SER A 50 26.26 4.97 3.25
CA SER A 50 25.26 6.00 2.94
C SER A 50 25.89 7.20 2.25
N GLY A 51 25.97 7.14 0.92
CA GLY A 51 26.41 8.24 0.06
C GLY A 51 25.46 9.45 -0.02
N ALA A 52 24.33 9.44 0.70
CA ALA A 52 23.46 10.60 0.81
C ALA A 52 22.62 10.51 2.09
N VAL A 53 22.49 11.65 2.78
CA VAL A 53 21.51 11.97 3.84
C VAL A 53 21.64 11.38 5.26
N ALA A 54 22.80 10.85 5.68
CA ALA A 54 23.04 10.50 7.10
C ALA A 54 23.60 11.66 7.97
N SER A 55 23.25 12.93 7.69
CA SER A 55 23.96 14.09 8.27
C SER A 55 23.50 14.57 9.66
N SER A 56 22.64 13.85 10.39
CA SER A 56 22.25 14.33 11.74
C SER A 56 21.92 13.29 12.81
N TYR A 57 22.00 11.98 12.50
CA TYR A 57 21.78 10.94 13.50
C TYR A 57 23.05 10.12 13.68
N THR A 58 23.85 10.45 14.70
CA THR A 58 24.93 9.60 15.21
C THR A 58 24.32 8.40 15.93
N ASN A 59 23.75 7.45 15.18
CA ASN A 59 23.30 6.21 15.80
C ASN A 59 24.50 5.31 16.13
N PRO A 60 24.50 4.68 17.32
CA PRO A 60 25.52 3.70 17.67
C PRO A 60 25.48 2.52 16.68
N PRO A 61 26.61 1.84 16.43
CA PRO A 61 26.67 0.70 15.55
C PRO A 61 25.89 -0.47 16.16
N ILE A 62 24.62 -0.61 15.76
CA ILE A 62 23.83 -1.81 16.07
C ILE A 62 24.33 -2.91 15.14
N THR A 63 25.21 -3.76 15.62
CA THR A 63 25.68 -4.96 14.92
C THR A 63 24.61 -6.06 15.04
N GLY A 64 23.52 -5.93 14.31
CA GLY A 64 22.46 -6.94 14.26
C GLY A 64 21.12 -6.40 13.75
N ALA A 65 20.37 -7.26 13.06
CA ALA A 65 18.97 -7.05 12.74
C ALA A 65 18.17 -6.75 14.01
N LEU A 66 17.48 -5.60 14.08
CA LEU A 66 16.45 -5.43 15.09
C LEU A 66 15.29 -6.37 14.78
N PRO A 67 14.67 -7.03 15.79
CA PRO A 67 13.45 -7.80 15.57
C PRO A 67 12.36 -6.92 14.93
N GLY A 68 11.57 -7.48 14.01
CA GLY A 68 10.51 -6.74 13.31
C GLY A 68 9.55 -6.00 14.25
N ALA A 69 9.21 -6.61 15.39
CA ALA A 69 8.38 -5.98 16.42
C ALA A 69 9.00 -4.71 17.01
N VAL A 70 10.34 -4.68 17.19
CA VAL A 70 11.05 -3.49 17.69
C VAL A 70 11.06 -2.39 16.62
N MET A 71 11.27 -2.75 15.36
CA MET A 71 11.21 -1.79 14.25
C MET A 71 9.82 -1.15 14.12
N LYS A 72 8.76 -1.96 14.25
CA LYS A 72 7.37 -1.48 14.31
C LYS A 72 7.11 -0.55 15.48
N ASP A 73 7.66 -0.82 16.67
CA ASP A 73 7.55 0.09 17.82
C ASP A 73 8.25 1.43 17.56
N ILE A 74 9.47 1.40 17.00
CA ILE A 74 10.23 2.62 16.65
C ILE A 74 9.44 3.45 15.63
N CYS A 75 8.91 2.80 14.59
CA CYS A 75 8.11 3.47 13.56
C CYS A 75 6.74 3.93 14.09
N ALA A 76 6.11 3.18 15.01
CA ALA A 76 4.84 3.58 15.61
C ALA A 76 4.99 4.85 16.47
N ALA A 77 6.13 5.02 17.16
CA ALA A 77 6.44 6.19 17.97
C ALA A 77 6.68 7.47 17.15
N ASP A 78 7.07 7.34 15.89
CA ASP A 78 7.29 8.47 14.98
C ASP A 78 6.02 8.73 14.14
N PRO A 79 5.38 9.90 14.26
CA PRO A 79 4.18 10.22 13.49
C PRO A 79 4.42 10.30 11.97
N LEU A 80 5.67 10.44 11.53
CA LEU A 80 6.04 10.48 10.11
C LEU A 80 6.42 9.11 9.57
N CYS A 81 6.62 8.11 10.43
CA CYS A 81 7.00 6.78 9.99
C CYS A 81 5.76 5.95 9.65
N THR A 82 5.70 5.50 8.41
CA THR A 82 4.57 4.74 7.86
C THR A 82 5.00 3.42 7.23
N TRP A 83 6.30 3.12 7.23
CA TRP A 83 6.87 1.95 6.58
C TRP A 83 8.08 1.37 7.31
N VAL A 84 8.10 0.03 7.34
CA VAL A 84 9.17 -0.79 7.90
C VAL A 84 9.58 -1.82 6.84
N HIS A 85 10.87 -1.96 6.60
CA HIS A 85 11.44 -2.91 5.65
C HIS A 85 12.22 -4.02 6.37
N SER A 86 12.20 -5.24 5.85
CA SER A 86 12.94 -6.35 6.46
C SER A 86 14.46 -6.16 6.47
N ASN A 87 15.01 -5.34 5.56
CA ASN A 87 16.43 -4.93 5.56
C ASN A 87 16.73 -3.69 6.42
N TYR A 88 16.04 -3.57 7.56
CA TYR A 88 16.40 -2.62 8.63
C TYR A 88 16.21 -1.15 8.26
N ALA A 89 15.34 -0.87 7.31
CA ALA A 89 14.97 0.48 6.93
C ALA A 89 13.61 0.84 7.54
N LEU A 90 13.57 2.04 8.11
CA LEU A 90 12.37 2.72 8.58
C LEU A 90 12.24 4.00 7.78
N GLY A 91 11.02 4.36 7.45
CA GLY A 91 10.81 5.50 6.60
C GLY A 91 9.38 5.97 6.52
N ASN A 92 9.23 7.04 5.76
CA ASN A 92 7.93 7.49 5.37
C ASN A 92 7.66 6.90 3.99
N PHE A 93 6.59 6.13 3.91
CA PHE A 93 5.92 5.81 2.67
C PHE A 93 5.23 7.06 2.13
N SER A 94 6.05 8.00 1.67
CA SER A 94 5.60 9.23 1.05
C SER A 94 6.75 9.80 0.25
N LYS A 95 6.69 9.64 -1.07
CA LYS A 95 6.47 10.78 -1.96
C LYS A 95 5.88 10.31 -3.29
N VAL A 96 4.63 10.72 -3.48
CA VAL A 96 4.12 11.39 -4.68
C VAL A 96 4.93 11.11 -5.96
N LEU A 97 4.62 10.02 -6.63
CA LEU A 97 4.79 9.91 -8.09
C LEU A 97 3.47 9.62 -8.81
N ASN A 98 2.45 9.12 -8.13
CA ASN A 98 1.16 8.88 -8.77
C ASN A 98 -0.05 9.04 -7.84
N THR A 99 -0.37 10.29 -7.47
CA THR A 99 -1.63 10.65 -6.77
C THR A 99 -2.86 10.54 -7.68
N THR A 100 -2.79 9.68 -8.70
CA THR A 100 -3.85 9.50 -9.69
C THR A 100 -4.66 8.25 -9.40
N TYR A 101 -4.17 7.35 -8.54
CA TYR A 101 -4.81 6.08 -8.23
C TYR A 101 -4.94 5.84 -6.73
N ASP A 102 -6.05 5.20 -6.38
CA ASP A 102 -6.31 4.53 -5.12
C ASP A 102 -5.95 3.04 -5.26
N MET A 103 -5.26 2.48 -4.27
CA MET A 103 -4.83 1.07 -4.26
C MET A 103 -5.68 0.25 -3.29
N TYR A 104 -6.10 -0.94 -3.73
CA TYR A 104 -6.86 -1.90 -2.95
C TYR A 104 -6.05 -3.19 -2.89
N ILE A 105 -5.48 -3.48 -1.73
CA ILE A 105 -4.60 -4.63 -1.52
C ILE A 105 -5.36 -5.76 -0.81
N GLY A 106 -5.27 -6.96 -1.36
CA GLY A 106 -5.87 -8.15 -0.78
C GLY A 106 -5.15 -8.58 0.50
N VAL A 107 -5.92 -9.00 1.50
CA VAL A 107 -5.41 -9.53 2.76
C VAL A 107 -5.61 -11.04 2.80
N LYS A 108 -4.53 -11.73 3.13
CA LYS A 108 -4.51 -13.15 3.45
C LYS A 108 -5.03 -13.32 4.88
N ASP A 109 -6.33 -13.48 5.00
CA ASP A 109 -6.99 -13.89 6.24
C ASP A 109 -7.43 -15.36 6.13
N PRO A 110 -7.10 -16.23 7.10
CA PRO A 110 -7.54 -17.63 7.10
C PRO A 110 -9.07 -17.81 7.12
N THR A 111 -9.84 -16.78 7.45
CA THR A 111 -11.31 -16.81 7.50
C THR A 111 -11.98 -16.20 6.27
N ASN A 112 -11.34 -15.23 5.61
CA ASN A 112 -11.87 -14.53 4.43
C ASN A 112 -10.71 -13.95 3.62
N GLU A 113 -10.09 -14.75 2.77
CA GLU A 113 -9.12 -14.25 1.81
C GLU A 113 -9.83 -13.34 0.80
N THR A 114 -9.34 -12.10 0.66
CA THR A 114 -10.07 -11.05 -0.08
C THR A 114 -9.66 -10.98 -1.54
N ALA A 115 -8.52 -11.59 -1.88
CA ALA A 115 -8.07 -11.86 -3.25
C ALA A 115 -7.31 -13.19 -3.29
N PRO A 116 -7.49 -14.06 -4.30
CA PRO A 116 -6.86 -15.39 -4.33
C PRO A 116 -5.32 -15.39 -4.27
N GLY A 117 -4.69 -14.33 -4.78
CA GLY A 117 -3.25 -14.12 -4.72
C GLY A 117 -2.84 -13.23 -3.55
N ALA A 118 -3.67 -13.04 -2.52
CA ALA A 118 -3.33 -12.16 -1.41
C ALA A 118 -2.04 -12.61 -0.73
N ALA A 119 -1.11 -11.66 -0.62
CA ALA A 119 0.22 -11.91 -0.07
C ALA A 119 0.54 -10.98 1.11
N CYS A 120 -0.45 -10.25 1.61
CA CYS A 120 -0.32 -9.40 2.78
C CYS A 120 -1.14 -9.92 3.96
N SER A 121 -0.66 -9.76 5.18
CA SER A 121 -1.38 -10.06 6.41
C SER A 121 -1.42 -8.83 7.32
N ILE A 122 -2.50 -8.70 8.08
CA ILE A 122 -2.59 -7.68 9.13
C ILE A 122 -1.89 -8.20 10.38
N GLU A 123 -0.93 -7.43 10.87
CA GLU A 123 -0.17 -7.72 12.08
C GLU A 123 -0.33 -6.59 13.09
N GLY A 124 -0.21 -6.93 14.37
CA GLY A 124 -0.10 -5.93 15.44
C GLY A 124 1.25 -5.21 15.43
N GLY A 125 1.33 -4.18 16.27
CA GLY A 125 2.56 -3.45 16.51
C GLY A 125 3.49 -4.22 17.44
N GLY A 126 4.56 -3.55 17.89
CA GLY A 126 5.42 -4.12 18.91
C GLY A 126 4.80 -4.03 20.30
N LYS A 127 5.60 -4.35 21.31
CA LYS A 127 5.15 -4.44 22.70
C LYS A 127 4.70 -3.08 23.25
N ASN A 128 5.32 -1.99 22.78
CA ASN A 128 5.06 -0.65 23.29
C ASN A 128 3.90 0.05 22.56
N PHE A 129 3.63 -0.34 21.31
CA PHE A 129 2.53 0.17 20.50
C PHE A 129 1.64 -0.97 19.94
N PRO A 130 1.07 -1.83 20.80
CA PRO A 130 0.36 -3.04 20.36
C PRO A 130 -0.88 -2.75 19.50
N ASP A 131 -1.50 -1.58 19.70
CA ASP A 131 -2.70 -1.16 18.98
C ASP A 131 -2.41 -0.64 17.56
N THR A 132 -1.14 -0.40 17.21
CA THR A 132 -0.78 0.00 15.84
C THR A 132 -0.90 -1.19 14.91
N LYS A 133 -1.72 -1.08 13.86
CA LYS A 133 -1.87 -2.14 12.87
C LYS A 133 -0.91 -1.94 11.71
N TRP A 134 -0.40 -3.05 11.21
CA TRP A 134 0.55 -3.09 10.10
C TRP A 134 0.03 -4.02 9.03
N LEU A 135 -0.01 -3.56 7.78
CA LEU A 135 -0.16 -4.44 6.63
C LEU A 135 1.23 -4.95 6.26
N THR A 136 1.55 -6.19 6.64
CA THR A 136 2.81 -6.84 6.30
C THR A 136 2.63 -7.63 5.01
N CYS A 137 3.34 -7.24 3.96
CA CYS A 137 3.28 -7.87 2.65
C CYS A 137 4.52 -8.70 2.37
N SER A 138 4.30 -9.88 1.78
CA SER A 138 5.35 -10.68 1.18
C SER A 138 6.08 -9.86 0.10
N PRO A 139 7.38 -10.14 -0.14
CA PRO A 139 8.20 -9.61 -1.23
C PRO A 139 7.54 -9.42 -2.59
N LEU A 140 6.53 -10.24 -2.86
CA LEU A 140 5.89 -10.36 -4.16
C LEU A 140 4.87 -9.23 -4.44
N VAL A 141 4.54 -8.41 -3.44
CA VAL A 141 3.48 -7.39 -3.54
C VAL A 141 4.05 -5.99 -3.77
N MET A 142 5.31 -5.77 -3.39
CA MET A 142 5.89 -4.44 -3.40
C MET A 142 6.75 -4.22 -4.63
N VAL A 143 6.23 -3.35 -5.47
CA VAL A 143 6.85 -3.06 -6.74
C VAL A 143 7.75 -1.85 -6.62
N SER A 144 9.06 -2.08 -6.72
CA SER A 144 10.00 -1.03 -7.09
C SER A 144 9.45 -0.34 -8.36
N ASP A 145 9.42 0.99 -8.42
CA ASP A 145 8.82 1.77 -9.53
C ASP A 145 9.13 1.21 -10.93
N GLU A 146 10.36 0.73 -11.16
CA GLU A 146 10.82 0.21 -12.44
C GLU A 146 10.09 -1.06 -12.92
N ASN A 147 9.35 -1.73 -12.03
CA ASN A 147 8.63 -2.96 -12.33
C ASN A 147 7.11 -2.83 -12.13
N PHE A 148 6.58 -1.68 -11.68
CA PHE A 148 5.13 -1.55 -11.36
C PHE A 148 4.25 -1.96 -12.53
N GLU A 149 4.60 -1.51 -13.73
CA GLU A 149 3.84 -1.83 -14.93
C GLU A 149 3.82 -3.33 -15.27
N LYS A 150 4.78 -4.13 -14.78
CA LYS A 150 4.80 -5.58 -15.00
C LYS A 150 3.74 -6.33 -14.19
N HIS A 151 3.27 -5.74 -13.09
CA HIS A 151 2.17 -6.32 -12.31
C HIS A 151 0.81 -5.97 -12.91
N ILE A 152 0.74 -4.94 -13.76
CA ILE A 152 -0.49 -4.57 -14.46
C ILE A 152 -0.72 -5.56 -15.60
N ILE A 153 -1.65 -6.50 -15.40
CA ILE A 153 -1.95 -7.50 -16.43
C ILE A 153 -3.06 -7.03 -17.36
N ASN A 154 -4.05 -6.32 -16.81
CA ASN A 154 -5.14 -5.76 -17.57
C ASN A 154 -5.55 -4.41 -17.01
N THR A 155 -5.93 -3.51 -17.93
CA THR A 155 -6.56 -2.23 -17.65
C THR A 155 -7.98 -2.26 -18.15
N PHE A 156 -8.94 -1.88 -17.31
CA PHE A 156 -10.36 -1.87 -17.64
C PHE A 156 -10.86 -0.44 -17.71
N ALA A 157 -11.66 -0.16 -18.74
CA ALA A 157 -12.63 0.91 -18.64
C ALA A 157 -13.72 0.44 -17.65
N ILE A 158 -13.95 1.24 -16.61
CA ILE A 158 -14.94 1.05 -15.54
C ILE A 158 -16.31 0.48 -15.97
N PRO A 159 -17.06 -0.18 -15.06
CA PRO A 159 -17.20 0.11 -13.62
C PRO A 159 -16.12 -0.51 -12.69
N PRO A 160 -15.83 0.10 -11.51
CA PRO A 160 -14.85 -0.42 -10.55
C PRO A 160 -15.18 -1.83 -10.06
N THR A 161 -16.47 -2.15 -9.95
CA THR A 161 -16.95 -3.49 -9.59
C THR A 161 -16.45 -4.58 -10.55
N LEU A 162 -16.28 -4.28 -11.85
CA LEU A 162 -15.74 -5.23 -12.82
C LEU A 162 -14.27 -5.55 -12.52
N VAL A 163 -13.49 -4.55 -12.10
CA VAL A 163 -12.06 -4.73 -11.76
C VAL A 163 -11.94 -5.65 -10.54
N TRP A 164 -12.73 -5.40 -9.50
CA TRP A 164 -12.75 -6.25 -8.31
C TRP A 164 -13.21 -7.68 -8.61
N GLN A 165 -14.33 -7.87 -9.32
CA GLN A 165 -14.82 -9.20 -9.68
C GLN A 165 -13.80 -9.98 -10.51
N THR A 166 -13.13 -9.29 -11.44
CA THR A 166 -12.11 -9.91 -12.28
C THR A 166 -10.88 -10.28 -11.45
N CYS A 167 -10.45 -9.42 -10.53
CA CYS A 167 -9.37 -9.73 -9.59
C CYS A 167 -9.73 -10.95 -8.71
N PHE A 168 -10.94 -11.00 -8.15
CA PHE A 168 -11.38 -12.12 -7.31
C PHE A 168 -11.48 -13.44 -8.09
N GLY A 169 -11.74 -13.36 -9.40
CA GLY A 169 -11.74 -14.52 -10.29
C GLY A 169 -10.36 -14.99 -10.74
N ASP A 170 -9.29 -14.22 -10.48
CA ASP A 170 -7.93 -14.54 -10.92
C ASP A 170 -7.07 -15.06 -9.76
N PRO A 171 -6.51 -16.29 -9.86
CA PRO A 171 -5.69 -16.89 -8.80
C PRO A 171 -4.39 -16.13 -8.51
N LYS A 172 -3.92 -15.27 -9.42
CA LYS A 172 -2.69 -14.49 -9.25
C LYS A 172 -2.94 -13.07 -8.78
N CYS A 173 -4.20 -12.62 -8.69
CA CYS A 173 -4.49 -11.26 -8.28
C CYS A 173 -4.22 -11.07 -6.79
N PHE A 174 -3.32 -10.13 -6.46
CA PHE A 174 -3.08 -9.72 -5.08
C PHE A 174 -3.75 -8.39 -4.73
N GLY A 175 -4.24 -7.65 -5.73
CA GLY A 175 -4.86 -6.35 -5.55
C GLY A 175 -5.23 -5.69 -6.86
N PHE A 176 -5.76 -4.48 -6.77
CA PHE A 176 -6.09 -3.66 -7.92
C PHE A 176 -5.92 -2.19 -7.57
N ARG A 177 -5.87 -1.34 -8.59
CA ARG A 177 -5.90 0.10 -8.40
C ARG A 177 -6.99 0.73 -9.25
N ILE A 178 -7.64 1.75 -8.70
CA ILE A 178 -8.69 2.51 -9.38
C ILE A 178 -8.20 3.95 -9.50
N LYS A 179 -8.33 4.53 -10.68
CA LYS A 179 -7.99 5.93 -10.88
C LYS A 179 -8.94 6.80 -10.06
N ASN A 180 -8.46 7.92 -9.52
CA ASN A 180 -9.23 8.77 -8.61
C ASN A 180 -10.45 9.43 -9.27
N ASP A 181 -10.35 9.73 -10.57
CA ASP A 181 -11.49 10.18 -11.39
C ASP A 181 -12.40 9.02 -11.82
N ARG A 182 -12.05 7.81 -11.40
CA ARG A 182 -12.72 6.53 -11.65
C ARG A 182 -12.75 6.16 -13.12
N SER A 183 -11.98 6.80 -13.99
CA SER A 183 -12.10 6.53 -15.43
C SER A 183 -11.54 5.17 -15.84
N LEU A 184 -10.70 4.55 -15.00
CA LEU A 184 -10.07 3.27 -15.29
C LEU A 184 -9.63 2.55 -14.00
N GLY A 185 -9.37 1.25 -14.12
CA GLY A 185 -8.70 0.48 -13.08
C GLY A 185 -7.80 -0.61 -13.65
N ASP A 186 -6.80 -0.98 -12.87
CA ASP A 186 -5.79 -1.98 -13.23
C ASP A 186 -5.83 -3.14 -12.23
N ILE A 187 -5.67 -4.36 -12.73
CA ILE A 187 -5.50 -5.57 -11.90
C ILE A 187 -4.01 -5.82 -11.70
N LEU A 188 -3.62 -6.16 -10.47
CA LEU A 188 -2.24 -6.37 -10.05
C LEU A 188 -1.99 -7.85 -9.74
N HIS A 189 -1.07 -8.48 -10.48
CA HIS A 189 -0.69 -9.88 -10.30
C HIS A 189 0.76 -10.04 -9.82
N HIS A 190 1.03 -11.16 -9.16
CA HIS A 190 2.39 -11.67 -9.03
C HIS A 190 2.94 -12.08 -10.40
N PHE A 191 4.21 -11.78 -10.66
CA PHE A 191 4.90 -12.24 -11.86
C PHE A 191 6.05 -13.19 -11.52
N ASP A 192 6.40 -14.05 -12.48
CA ASP A 192 7.47 -15.03 -12.28
C ASP A 192 8.83 -14.32 -12.22
N GLY A 193 9.46 -14.36 -11.06
CA GLY A 193 10.72 -13.65 -10.81
C GLY A 193 10.64 -12.58 -9.72
N ASP A 194 9.45 -12.37 -9.15
CA ASP A 194 9.28 -11.57 -7.94
C ASP A 194 10.24 -12.04 -6.85
N LYS A 195 11.18 -11.16 -6.51
CA LYS A 195 12.12 -11.28 -5.40
C LYS A 195 12.13 -9.92 -4.72
N GLY A 196 12.10 -9.94 -3.41
CA GLY A 196 12.06 -8.73 -2.63
C GLY A 196 12.12 -9.05 -1.16
N ASP A 197 11.88 -8.02 -0.40
CA ASP A 197 11.93 -8.00 1.05
C ASP A 197 10.52 -7.92 1.63
N ILE A 198 10.36 -8.36 2.88
CA ILE A 198 9.08 -8.19 3.57
C ILE A 198 8.94 -6.71 3.93
N GLU A 199 7.80 -6.12 3.57
CA GLU A 199 7.49 -4.73 3.89
C GLU A 199 6.26 -4.66 4.77
N SER A 200 6.27 -3.76 5.75
CA SER A 200 5.12 -3.48 6.61
C SER A 200 4.72 -2.03 6.50
N PHE A 201 3.45 -1.77 6.18
CA PHE A 201 2.85 -0.45 6.10
C PHE A 201 2.01 -0.18 7.34
N LYS A 202 2.22 0.96 7.97
CA LYS A 202 1.36 1.40 9.06
C LYS A 202 -0.03 1.66 8.51
N MET A 203 -1.02 0.98 9.04
CA MET A 203 -2.41 1.18 8.64
C MET A 203 -2.96 2.45 9.29
N PRO A 204 -3.81 3.22 8.59
CA PRO A 204 -4.45 4.42 9.12
C PRO A 204 -5.45 4.11 10.25
#